data_AF-A0AAC8QGJ5-F1
#
_entry.id   AF-A0AAC8QGJ5-F1
#
_cell.length_a   1.000
_cell.length_b   1.000
_cell.length_c   1.000
_cell.angle_alpha   90.00
_cell.angle_beta   90.00
_cell.angle_gamma   90.00
#
_symmetry.space_group_name_H-M   'P 1'
#
loop_
_entity.id
_entity.type
_entity.pdbx_description
1 polymer ?
#
loop_
_entity_poly.entity_id
_entity_poly.type
_entity_poly.pdbx_seq_one_letter_code
_entity_poly.pdbx_strand_id
1 'polypeptide(L)'
;MGIAERKAASEFEEKTFPKLKKEIDDAAHFDVPVEVDWNTLAVEGYEHLYGEAWPKVYFTPLIGALQTLAIDNLGREMLRSNLKRVVIRNTTGASSGSRMVRFQDGVLTLDHEPVSNVDDVQDRQEAIQNALEAVPEERGSLEDPLGPFLSWKAHGVDAVLAVLQRLAWRQQAGIPLLLPRMTLLLRSGRGVTGILREVLEDRREGRAVLVYVPRESGIPYDDVVIVPVGTIEAISVHDAPAFGSLRRDAPPTPSQLQLRRRLASLEAQLRGLLETSISVELAPDVAVTSSQDLRALGFLADRASEVLEALAKDKIGRAALREGVQRIQLRVGEDSKVSFANHTLELISGRRPVDWSTRAELEQAVQSAL
;
A
#
# COMPACT_ATOMS: atom_id res chain seq x y z
N MET A 1 -1.13 28.77 33.69
CA MET A 1 0.35 28.84 33.64
C MET A 1 0.83 29.85 34.67
N GLY A 2 1.66 29.42 35.63
CA GLY A 2 2.27 30.26 36.65
C GLY A 2 3.46 31.08 36.13
N ILE A 3 4.18 31.77 37.01
CA ILE A 3 5.36 32.58 36.66
C ILE A 3 6.56 31.67 36.37
N ALA A 4 6.71 30.57 37.10
CA ALA A 4 7.82 29.64 36.96
C ALA A 4 7.78 28.95 35.59
N GLU A 5 6.60 28.46 35.18
CA GLU A 5 6.38 27.81 33.89
C GLU A 5 6.62 28.78 32.73
N ARG A 6 6.13 30.02 32.83
CA ARG A 6 6.40 31.06 31.82
C ARG A 6 7.89 31.30 31.62
N LYS A 7 8.63 31.39 32.73
CA LYS A 7 10.07 31.62 32.69
C LYS A 7 10.80 30.42 32.08
N ALA A 8 10.45 29.21 32.48
CA ALA A 8 11.05 27.98 31.93
C ALA A 8 10.73 27.80 30.44
N ALA A 9 9.49 28.06 30.03
CA ALA A 9 9.07 28.03 28.62
C ALA A 9 9.83 29.05 27.78
N SER A 10 9.92 30.31 28.25
CA SER A 10 10.66 31.37 27.54
C SER A 10 12.15 31.03 27.44
N GLU A 11 12.74 30.50 28.52
CA GLU A 11 14.14 30.08 28.52
C GLU A 11 14.40 28.94 27.51
N PHE A 12 13.48 27.98 27.40
CA PHE A 12 13.56 26.94 26.40
C PHE A 12 13.44 27.50 24.97
N GLU A 13 12.45 28.36 24.73
CA GLU A 13 12.21 29.03 23.45
C GLU A 13 13.43 29.83 22.98
N GLU A 14 14.10 30.55 23.88
CA GLU A 14 15.25 31.39 23.53
C GLU A 14 16.57 30.61 23.40
N LYS A 15 16.80 29.59 24.24
CA LYS A 15 18.12 28.94 24.35
C LYS A 15 18.21 27.56 23.70
N THR A 16 17.12 26.78 23.75
CA THR A 16 17.12 25.38 23.35
C THR A 16 16.46 25.19 21.98
N PHE A 17 15.30 25.79 21.77
CA PHE A 17 14.54 25.66 20.53
C PHE A 17 15.33 26.04 19.27
N PRO A 18 16.16 27.10 19.22
CA PRO A 18 16.92 27.44 18.02
C PRO A 18 17.89 26.33 17.58
N LYS A 19 18.42 25.55 18.54
CA LYS A 19 19.29 24.40 18.24
C LYS A 19 18.49 23.25 17.66
N LEU A 20 17.36 22.92 18.27
CA LEU A 20 16.46 21.87 17.79
C LEU A 20 15.86 22.21 16.43
N LYS A 21 15.52 23.47 16.19
CA LYS A 21 15.07 23.97 14.89
C LYS A 21 16.14 23.77 13.82
N LYS A 22 17.40 24.09 14.13
CA LYS A 22 18.51 23.82 13.22
C LYS A 22 18.67 22.33 12.95
N GLU A 23 18.57 21.47 13.96
CA GLU A 23 18.63 20.02 13.78
C GLU A 23 17.48 19.48 12.91
N ILE A 24 16.27 20.07 13.02
CA ILE A 24 15.13 19.77 12.14
C ILE A 24 15.45 20.16 10.69
N ASP A 25 15.99 21.36 10.47
CA ASP A 25 16.31 21.84 9.12
C ASP A 25 17.44 21.02 8.48
N ASP A 26 18.46 20.69 9.27
CA ASP A 26 19.58 19.84 8.85
C ASP A 26 19.08 18.42 8.51
N ALA A 27 18.16 17.87 9.32
CA ALA A 27 17.51 16.58 9.07
C ALA A 27 16.66 16.56 7.80
N ALA A 28 15.91 17.64 7.53
CA ALA A 28 15.05 17.75 6.37
C ALA A 28 15.80 18.16 5.09
N HIS A 29 16.97 18.78 5.23
CA HIS A 29 17.73 19.44 4.16
C HIS A 29 16.99 20.63 3.50
N PHE A 30 16.12 21.30 4.25
CA PHE A 30 15.50 22.59 3.90
C PHE A 30 14.97 23.25 5.17
N ASP A 31 14.67 24.55 5.10
CA ASP A 31 14.02 25.26 6.22
C ASP A 31 12.59 24.75 6.39
N VAL A 32 12.34 24.05 7.50
CA VAL A 32 11.01 23.56 7.87
C VAL A 32 10.35 24.60 8.76
N PRO A 33 9.25 25.25 8.37
CA PRO A 33 8.52 26.13 9.26
C PRO A 33 7.96 25.35 10.45
N VAL A 34 8.35 25.72 11.67
CA VAL A 34 7.87 25.08 12.91
C VAL A 34 7.18 26.14 13.78
N GLU A 35 5.92 25.90 14.07
CA GLU A 35 5.10 26.69 14.99
C GLU A 35 4.91 25.89 16.28
N VAL A 36 5.26 26.48 17.42
CA VAL A 36 5.10 25.85 18.73
C VAL A 36 4.15 26.67 19.58
N ASP A 37 3.09 26.04 20.07
CA ASP A 37 2.17 26.65 21.03
C ASP A 37 2.68 26.42 22.46
N TRP A 38 3.66 27.22 22.88
CA TRP A 38 4.30 27.14 24.19
C TRP A 38 3.31 27.23 25.36
N ASN A 39 2.20 27.95 25.18
CA ASN A 39 1.19 28.09 26.23
C ASN A 39 0.49 26.76 26.53
N THR A 40 0.32 25.91 25.52
CA THR A 40 -0.28 24.58 25.70
C THR A 40 0.72 23.56 26.25
N LEU A 41 2.01 23.71 25.92
CA LEU A 41 3.08 22.82 26.39
C LEU A 41 3.47 23.07 27.86
N ALA A 42 3.27 24.29 28.35
CA ALA A 42 3.66 24.70 29.70
C ALA A 42 2.64 24.28 30.77
N VAL A 43 2.63 22.97 31.08
CA VAL A 43 1.79 22.38 32.13
C VAL A 43 2.31 22.75 33.52
N GLU A 44 1.41 23.18 34.40
CA GLU A 44 1.71 23.67 35.75
C GLU A 44 2.36 22.61 36.64
N GLY A 45 3.41 23.00 37.39
CA GLY A 45 4.14 22.12 38.32
C GLY A 45 5.18 21.19 37.70
N TYR A 46 5.43 21.30 36.38
CA TYR A 46 6.39 20.47 35.65
C TYR A 46 7.51 21.26 34.97
N GLU A 47 7.73 22.50 35.36
CA GLU A 47 8.73 23.41 34.77
C GLU A 47 10.15 22.83 34.77
N HIS A 48 10.48 22.01 35.78
CA HIS A 48 11.76 21.32 35.91
C HIS A 48 11.98 20.22 34.86
N LEU A 49 10.91 19.74 34.20
CA LEU A 49 10.97 18.70 33.17
C LEU A 49 11.04 19.24 31.75
N TYR A 50 10.68 20.51 31.49
CA TYR A 50 10.53 21.01 30.12
C TYR A 50 11.80 20.83 29.28
N GLY A 51 12.97 21.07 29.87
CA GLY A 51 14.27 20.90 29.22
C GLY A 51 14.58 19.46 28.78
N GLU A 52 14.05 18.45 29.48
CA GLU A 52 14.23 17.05 29.14
C GLU A 52 13.08 16.51 28.29
N ALA A 53 11.85 16.78 28.72
CA ALA A 53 10.65 16.15 28.19
C ALA A 53 10.27 16.69 26.82
N TRP A 54 10.32 18.01 26.61
CA TRP A 54 9.91 18.58 25.31
C TRP A 54 10.78 18.08 24.15
N PRO A 55 12.13 18.03 24.25
CA PRO A 55 12.97 17.41 23.23
C PRO A 55 12.56 15.97 22.93
N LYS A 56 12.48 15.11 23.94
CA LYS A 56 12.17 13.67 23.77
C LYS A 56 10.74 13.42 23.27
N VAL A 57 9.78 14.27 23.64
CA VAL A 57 8.38 14.10 23.23
C VAL A 57 8.16 14.58 21.80
N TYR A 58 8.66 15.76 21.42
CA TYR A 58 8.30 16.38 20.13
C TYR A 58 9.45 16.43 19.13
N PHE A 59 10.63 16.87 19.56
CA PHE A 59 11.67 17.29 18.62
C PHE A 59 12.56 16.12 18.18
N THR A 60 13.06 15.32 19.11
CA THR A 60 13.86 14.12 18.81
C THR A 60 13.13 13.14 17.88
N PRO A 61 11.85 12.76 18.12
CA PRO A 61 11.17 11.85 17.19
C PRO A 61 10.90 12.49 15.83
N LEU A 62 10.63 13.80 15.77
CA LEU A 62 10.49 14.53 14.50
C LEU A 62 11.80 14.54 13.71
N ILE A 63 12.92 14.86 14.36
CA ILE A 63 14.26 14.86 13.74
C ILE A 63 14.58 13.46 13.20
N GLY A 64 14.39 12.41 14.00
CA GLY A 64 14.65 11.04 13.57
C GLY A 64 13.80 10.59 12.38
N ALA A 65 12.51 10.97 12.36
CA ALA A 65 11.62 10.69 11.24
C ALA A 65 12.07 11.42 9.96
N LEU A 66 12.41 12.71 10.06
CA LEU A 66 12.90 13.50 8.92
C LEU A 66 14.23 12.96 8.39
N GLN A 67 15.18 12.60 9.26
CA GLN A 67 16.46 11.98 8.85
C GLN A 67 16.25 10.67 8.09
N THR A 68 15.32 9.84 8.57
CA THR A 68 14.99 8.55 7.93
C THR A 68 14.38 8.75 6.54
N LEU A 69 13.48 9.73 6.42
CA LEU A 69 12.83 10.04 5.15
C LEU A 69 13.78 10.73 4.17
N ALA A 70 14.64 11.63 4.65
CA ALA A 70 15.52 12.48 3.85
C ALA A 70 16.88 11.86 3.51
N ILE A 71 17.07 10.55 3.73
CA ILE A 71 18.32 9.83 3.50
C ILE A 71 18.82 9.92 2.04
N ASP A 72 17.93 10.09 1.08
CA ASP A 72 18.22 10.18 -0.35
C ASP A 72 17.59 11.44 -0.99
N ASN A 73 18.02 11.78 -2.21
CA ASN A 73 17.48 12.93 -2.96
C ASN A 73 15.95 12.88 -3.10
N LEU A 74 15.44 11.67 -3.33
CA LEU A 74 14.03 11.43 -3.57
C LEU A 74 13.17 11.74 -2.35
N GLY A 75 13.62 11.31 -1.17
CA GLY A 75 12.96 11.60 0.10
C GLY A 75 13.03 13.09 0.45
N ARG A 76 14.16 13.74 0.16
CA ARG A 76 14.31 15.21 0.32
C ARG A 76 13.34 15.99 -0.55
N GLU A 77 13.20 15.61 -1.81
CA GLU A 77 12.24 16.22 -2.73
C GLU A 77 10.79 15.99 -2.29
N MET A 78 10.46 14.76 -1.87
CA MET A 78 9.13 14.41 -1.36
C MET A 78 8.77 15.29 -0.16
N LEU A 79 9.63 15.36 0.86
CA LEU A 79 9.41 16.18 2.04
C LEU A 79 9.24 17.66 1.67
N ARG A 80 10.12 18.21 0.82
CA ARG A 80 10.04 19.62 0.40
C ARG A 80 8.74 19.94 -0.36
N SER A 81 8.22 18.99 -1.13
CA SER A 81 6.98 19.19 -1.89
C SER A 81 5.71 19.07 -1.04
N ASN A 82 5.74 18.23 0.00
CA ASN A 82 4.55 17.86 0.77
C ASN A 82 4.48 18.53 2.14
N LEU A 83 5.59 18.67 2.87
CA LEU A 83 5.63 19.26 4.21
C LEU A 83 5.80 20.78 4.10
N LYS A 84 4.72 21.51 4.36
CA LYS A 84 4.70 22.97 4.35
C LYS A 84 5.05 23.58 5.70
N ARG A 85 4.59 22.95 6.79
CA ARG A 85 4.88 23.38 8.17
C ARG A 85 4.61 22.28 9.19
N VAL A 86 5.21 22.42 10.36
CA VAL A 86 4.97 21.61 11.55
C VAL A 86 4.32 22.47 12.63
N VAL A 87 3.30 21.95 13.31
CA VAL A 87 2.62 22.58 14.44
C VAL A 87 2.75 21.69 15.67
N ILE A 88 3.33 22.20 16.75
CA ILE A 88 3.52 21.49 18.02
C ILE A 88 2.62 22.12 19.07
N ARG A 89 1.80 21.30 19.74
CA ARG A 89 0.86 21.76 20.78
C ARG A 89 0.46 20.63 21.74
N ASN A 90 -0.35 20.96 22.74
CA ASN A 90 -0.94 20.02 23.68
C ASN A 90 -2.41 20.39 23.96
N THR A 91 -3.34 19.87 23.16
CA THR A 91 -4.77 20.21 23.25
C THR A 91 -5.70 19.00 23.30
N THR A 92 -5.19 17.81 23.00
CA THR A 92 -6.00 16.58 22.85
C THR A 92 -5.83 15.58 24.00
N GLY A 93 -4.87 15.80 24.90
CA GLY A 93 -4.53 14.84 25.97
C GLY A 93 -4.00 13.51 25.42
N ALA A 94 -3.36 13.52 24.24
CA ALA A 94 -2.77 12.32 23.68
C ALA A 94 -1.50 11.93 24.43
N SER A 95 -1.35 10.65 24.75
CA SER A 95 -0.20 10.08 25.47
C SER A 95 0.50 8.95 24.69
N SER A 96 0.18 8.80 23.41
CA SER A 96 0.73 7.77 22.52
C SER A 96 1.02 8.38 21.14
N GLY A 97 2.05 7.89 20.44
CA GLY A 97 2.46 8.41 19.13
C GLY A 97 1.35 8.38 18.07
N SER A 98 0.60 7.28 17.98
CA SER A 98 -0.50 7.16 17.01
C SER A 98 -1.64 8.19 17.19
N ARG A 99 -1.85 8.69 18.41
CA ARG A 99 -2.87 9.72 18.72
C ARG A 99 -2.32 11.14 18.62
N MET A 100 -1.00 11.29 18.65
CA MET A 100 -0.31 12.57 18.62
C MET A 100 -0.23 13.18 17.24
N VAL A 101 -0.10 12.34 16.21
CA VAL A 101 0.30 12.78 14.88
C VAL A 101 -0.90 12.92 13.96
N ARG A 102 -0.98 14.05 13.27
CA ARG A 102 -1.90 14.26 12.15
C ARG A 102 -1.18 14.98 11.01
N PHE A 103 -1.25 14.43 9.81
CA PHE A 103 -0.73 15.10 8.61
C PHE A 103 -1.87 15.36 7.63
N GLN A 104 -2.12 16.64 7.32
CA GLN A 104 -3.20 17.05 6.42
C GLN A 104 -2.83 18.35 5.69
N ASP A 105 -3.06 18.40 4.38
CA ASP A 105 -2.84 19.57 3.52
C ASP A 105 -1.41 20.16 3.59
N GLY A 106 -0.44 19.31 3.92
CA GLY A 106 0.97 19.65 4.11
C GLY A 106 1.32 20.20 5.50
N VAL A 107 0.40 20.11 6.46
CA VAL A 107 0.60 20.51 7.86
C VAL A 107 0.75 19.26 8.73
N LEU A 108 1.92 19.08 9.33
CA LEU A 108 2.16 18.04 10.34
C LEU A 108 1.86 18.61 11.73
N THR A 109 0.82 18.10 12.37
CA THR A 109 0.46 18.47 13.75
C THR A 109 0.94 17.40 14.71
N LEU A 110 1.68 17.82 15.73
CA LEU A 110 2.14 17.02 16.86
C LEU A 110 1.42 17.52 18.12
N ASP A 111 0.38 16.80 18.54
CA ASP A 111 -0.48 17.16 19.67
C ASP A 111 -0.38 16.10 20.76
N HIS A 112 0.47 16.30 21.78
CA HIS A 112 0.74 15.30 22.81
C HIS A 112 0.80 15.93 24.20
N GLU A 113 0.69 15.13 25.25
CA GLU A 113 0.91 15.57 26.61
C GLU A 113 2.43 15.67 26.90
N PRO A 114 2.96 16.84 27.26
CA PRO A 114 4.40 17.14 27.18
C PRO A 114 5.28 16.39 28.20
N VAL A 115 4.70 15.73 29.20
CA VAL A 115 5.41 15.08 30.31
C VAL A 115 5.01 13.61 30.51
N SER A 116 4.16 13.09 29.64
CA SER A 116 3.69 11.70 29.69
C SER A 116 4.54 10.83 28.75
N ASN A 117 4.87 9.60 29.16
CA ASN A 117 5.56 8.61 28.32
C ASN A 117 6.82 9.16 27.62
N VAL A 118 7.61 9.95 28.34
CA VAL A 118 8.71 10.76 27.81
C VAL A 118 9.74 9.91 27.05
N ASP A 119 10.00 8.68 27.50
CA ASP A 119 11.01 7.80 26.90
C ASP A 119 10.51 6.99 25.68
N ASP A 120 9.21 7.05 25.35
CA ASP A 120 8.61 6.36 24.17
C ASP A 120 8.90 7.10 22.85
N VAL A 121 10.17 7.49 22.65
CA VAL A 121 10.63 8.27 21.50
C VAL A 121 10.41 7.52 20.19
N GLN A 122 10.69 6.22 20.17
CA GLN A 122 10.60 5.40 18.95
C GLN A 122 9.15 5.28 18.45
N ASP A 123 8.17 5.05 19.33
CA ASP A 123 6.75 4.98 18.96
C ASP A 123 6.28 6.27 18.27
N ARG A 124 6.68 7.43 18.82
CA ARG A 124 6.36 8.74 18.22
C ARG A 124 7.09 8.94 16.89
N GLN A 125 8.35 8.55 16.78
CA GLN A 125 9.10 8.65 15.52
C GLN A 125 8.42 7.83 14.41
N GLU A 126 8.05 6.58 14.69
CA GLU A 126 7.35 5.71 13.75
C GLU A 126 5.98 6.28 13.35
N ALA A 127 5.22 6.83 14.30
CA ALA A 127 3.96 7.50 14.02
C ALA A 127 4.12 8.73 13.11
N ILE A 128 5.16 9.55 13.33
CA ILE A 128 5.47 10.72 12.49
C ILE A 128 5.84 10.26 11.07
N GLN A 129 6.72 9.27 10.97
CA GLN A 129 7.13 8.72 9.69
C GLN A 129 5.92 8.19 8.91
N ASN A 130 5.08 7.37 9.54
CA ASN A 130 3.89 6.79 8.91
C ASN A 130 2.92 7.89 8.43
N ALA A 131 2.71 8.94 9.22
CA ALA A 131 1.81 10.03 8.82
C ALA A 131 2.34 10.84 7.62
N LEU A 132 3.65 11.06 7.54
CA LEU A 132 4.28 11.76 6.41
C LEU A 132 4.34 10.90 5.14
N GLU A 133 4.36 9.57 5.28
CA GLU A 133 4.36 8.63 4.16
C GLU A 133 2.96 8.21 3.68
N ALA A 134 1.94 8.39 4.51
CA ALA A 134 0.57 8.00 4.21
C ALA A 134 -0.03 8.86 3.09
N VAL A 135 -0.70 8.20 2.13
CA VAL A 135 -1.65 8.83 1.22
C VAL A 135 -3.04 8.74 1.85
N PRO A 136 -3.88 9.79 1.75
CA PRO A 136 -5.24 9.73 2.29
C PRO A 136 -5.95 8.48 1.77
N GLU A 137 -6.34 7.58 2.68
CA GLU A 137 -7.23 6.49 2.31
C GLU A 137 -8.60 7.11 1.98
N GLU A 138 -8.98 7.05 0.70
CA GLU A 138 -10.37 7.25 0.33
C GLU A 138 -11.17 6.16 1.06
N ARG A 139 -11.93 6.56 2.08
CA ARG A 139 -12.95 5.71 2.67
C ARG A 139 -13.95 5.45 1.55
N GLY A 140 -13.83 4.28 0.93
CA GLY A 140 -14.71 3.85 -0.14
C GLY A 140 -16.15 4.17 0.25
N SER A 141 -16.82 4.99 -0.57
CA SER A 141 -18.27 5.05 -0.56
C SER A 141 -18.77 3.61 -0.56
N LEU A 142 -19.86 3.32 0.18
CA LEU A 142 -20.56 2.04 0.09
C LEU A 142 -20.82 1.73 -1.38
N GLU A 143 -19.91 1.01 -2.02
CA GLU A 143 -20.05 0.57 -3.39
C GLU A 143 -21.29 -0.31 -3.44
N ASP A 144 -22.07 -0.18 -4.52
CA ASP A 144 -23.19 -1.07 -4.79
C ASP A 144 -22.70 -2.52 -4.56
N PRO A 145 -23.28 -3.27 -3.60
CA PRO A 145 -22.83 -4.64 -3.29
C PRO A 145 -22.95 -5.58 -4.50
N LEU A 146 -23.72 -5.19 -5.52
CA LEU A 146 -23.87 -5.91 -6.78
C LEU A 146 -22.94 -5.39 -7.88
N GLY A 147 -22.33 -4.21 -7.73
CA GLY A 147 -21.46 -3.56 -8.72
C GLY A 147 -20.37 -4.48 -9.29
N PRO A 148 -19.59 -5.18 -8.43
CA PRO A 148 -18.60 -6.16 -8.90
C PRO A 148 -19.21 -7.28 -9.74
N PHE A 149 -20.35 -7.84 -9.31
CA PHE A 149 -21.05 -8.93 -10.00
C PHE A 149 -21.66 -8.52 -11.33
N LEU A 150 -22.29 -7.34 -11.37
CA LEU A 150 -22.90 -6.78 -12.58
C LEU A 150 -21.83 -6.44 -13.63
N SER A 151 -20.65 -5.97 -13.21
CA SER A 151 -19.53 -5.67 -14.11
C SER A 151 -19.03 -6.89 -14.88
N TRP A 152 -19.18 -8.10 -14.33
CA TRP A 152 -18.68 -9.34 -14.92
C TRP A 152 -19.72 -10.10 -15.75
N LYS A 153 -20.95 -9.57 -15.87
CA LYS A 153 -22.06 -10.21 -16.61
C LYS A 153 -22.27 -11.67 -16.18
N ALA A 154 -22.05 -11.96 -14.90
CA ALA A 154 -22.13 -13.30 -14.33
C ALA A 154 -23.60 -13.73 -14.16
N HIS A 155 -24.25 -14.13 -15.25
CA HIS A 155 -25.62 -14.60 -15.26
C HIS A 155 -25.66 -16.13 -15.32
N GLY A 156 -26.14 -16.77 -14.25
CA GLY A 156 -26.29 -18.22 -14.15
C GLY A 156 -25.11 -18.94 -13.49
N VAL A 157 -25.32 -20.22 -13.16
CA VAL A 157 -24.39 -21.05 -12.38
C VAL A 157 -23.02 -21.12 -13.04
N ASP A 158 -22.97 -21.41 -14.34
CA ASP A 158 -21.69 -21.55 -15.06
C ASP A 158 -20.88 -20.26 -15.13
N ALA A 159 -21.55 -19.14 -15.39
CA ALA A 159 -20.88 -17.84 -15.48
C ALA A 159 -20.30 -17.43 -14.11
N VAL A 160 -21.06 -17.66 -13.02
CA VAL A 160 -20.59 -17.41 -11.65
C VAL A 160 -19.43 -18.34 -11.29
N LEU A 161 -19.48 -19.63 -11.65
CA LEU A 161 -18.37 -20.56 -11.42
C LEU A 161 -17.10 -20.17 -12.18
N ALA A 162 -17.21 -19.75 -13.45
CA ALA A 162 -16.07 -19.28 -14.23
C ALA A 162 -15.40 -18.05 -13.59
N VAL A 163 -16.23 -17.15 -13.07
CA VAL A 163 -15.82 -15.95 -12.33
C VAL A 163 -15.08 -16.29 -11.04
N LEU A 164 -15.64 -17.19 -10.22
CA LEU A 164 -15.01 -17.66 -8.98
C LEU A 164 -13.73 -18.44 -9.25
N GLN A 165 -13.71 -19.25 -10.32
CA GLN A 165 -12.53 -19.99 -10.74
C GLN A 165 -11.40 -19.05 -11.17
N ARG A 166 -11.73 -18.00 -11.92
CA ARG A 166 -10.76 -16.97 -12.31
C ARG A 166 -10.13 -16.32 -11.08
N LEU A 167 -10.92 -16.00 -10.05
CA LEU A 167 -10.41 -15.47 -8.78
C LEU A 167 -9.49 -16.47 -8.07
N ALA A 168 -9.90 -17.73 -7.96
CA ALA A 168 -9.10 -18.78 -7.33
C ALA A 168 -7.76 -18.99 -8.03
N TRP A 169 -7.77 -19.05 -9.37
CA TRP A 169 -6.56 -19.14 -10.18
C TRP A 169 -5.64 -17.93 -9.99
N ARG A 170 -6.20 -16.71 -10.01
CA ARG A 170 -5.44 -15.49 -9.74
C ARG A 170 -4.79 -15.49 -8.36
N GLN A 171 -5.49 -15.99 -7.34
CA GLN A 171 -4.94 -16.14 -6.00
C GLN A 171 -3.76 -17.11 -5.99
N GLN A 172 -3.92 -18.28 -6.63
CA GLN A 172 -2.85 -19.29 -6.76
C GLN A 172 -1.65 -18.75 -7.55
N ALA A 173 -1.89 -17.87 -8.52
CA ALA A 173 -0.86 -17.18 -9.30
C ALA A 173 -0.18 -16.02 -8.54
N GLY A 174 -0.46 -15.86 -7.24
CA GLY A 174 0.27 -14.94 -6.35
C GLY A 174 -0.36 -13.54 -6.21
N ILE A 175 -1.59 -13.33 -6.69
CA ILE A 175 -2.34 -12.11 -6.40
C ILE A 175 -3.02 -12.28 -5.03
N PRO A 176 -2.84 -11.37 -4.06
CA PRO A 176 -3.34 -11.55 -2.69
C PRO A 176 -4.85 -11.25 -2.57
N LEU A 177 -5.67 -11.91 -3.39
CA LEU A 177 -7.13 -11.77 -3.44
C LEU A 177 -7.79 -12.48 -2.26
N LEU A 178 -8.81 -11.85 -1.68
CA LEU A 178 -9.75 -12.53 -0.81
C LEU A 178 -10.72 -13.34 -1.67
N LEU A 179 -10.74 -14.65 -1.45
CA LEU A 179 -11.75 -15.51 -2.08
C LEU A 179 -13.04 -15.45 -1.27
N PRO A 180 -14.19 -15.26 -1.94
CA PRO A 180 -15.47 -15.21 -1.27
C PRO A 180 -15.85 -16.59 -0.74
N ARG A 181 -16.55 -16.60 0.39
CA ARG A 181 -17.28 -17.79 0.82
C ARG A 181 -18.52 -17.91 -0.04
N MET A 182 -18.91 -19.11 -0.40
CA MET A 182 -20.12 -19.38 -1.18
C MET A 182 -20.90 -20.55 -0.61
N THR A 183 -22.19 -20.60 -0.90
CA THR A 183 -23.05 -21.76 -0.68
C THR A 183 -23.55 -22.28 -2.03
N LEU A 184 -23.21 -23.52 -2.34
CA LEU A 184 -23.79 -24.28 -3.44
C LEU A 184 -25.08 -24.91 -2.96
N LEU A 185 -26.21 -24.51 -3.54
CA LEU A 185 -27.50 -25.15 -3.32
C LEU A 185 -27.68 -26.26 -4.35
N LEU A 186 -27.84 -27.49 -3.89
CA LEU A 186 -27.98 -28.66 -4.74
C LEU A 186 -29.45 -28.93 -5.06
N ARG A 187 -29.71 -29.58 -6.20
CA ARG A 187 -31.05 -30.04 -6.62
C ARG A 187 -31.71 -30.97 -5.59
N SER A 188 -30.93 -31.61 -4.73
CA SER A 188 -31.43 -32.44 -3.63
C SER A 188 -31.97 -31.62 -2.44
N GLY A 189 -31.86 -30.28 -2.47
CA GLY A 189 -32.17 -29.40 -1.34
C GLY A 189 -31.06 -29.29 -0.28
N ARG A 190 -29.91 -29.93 -0.47
CA ARG A 190 -28.75 -29.81 0.42
C ARG A 190 -27.91 -28.59 0.03
N GLY A 191 -27.26 -27.96 1.01
CA GLY A 191 -26.28 -26.89 0.79
C GLY A 191 -24.86 -27.34 1.11
N VAL A 192 -23.89 -26.89 0.32
CA VAL A 192 -22.45 -27.01 0.63
C VAL A 192 -21.87 -25.61 0.72
N THR A 193 -21.34 -25.23 1.88
CA THR A 193 -20.79 -23.90 2.10
C THR A 193 -19.28 -23.96 2.25
N GLY A 194 -18.54 -23.18 1.47
CA GLY A 194 -17.08 -23.15 1.51
C GLY A 194 -16.48 -22.15 0.51
N ILE A 195 -15.22 -22.34 0.16
CA ILE A 195 -14.48 -21.50 -0.81
C ILE A 195 -14.20 -22.33 -2.05
N LEU A 196 -14.49 -21.80 -3.23
CA LEU A 196 -14.15 -22.47 -4.49
C LEU A 196 -12.62 -22.52 -4.63
N ARG A 197 -12.08 -23.73 -4.84
CA ARG A 197 -10.66 -23.92 -5.15
C ARG A 197 -10.42 -24.12 -6.63
N GLU A 198 -11.23 -24.96 -7.27
CA GLU A 198 -11.03 -25.36 -8.66
C GLU A 198 -12.33 -25.85 -9.29
N VAL A 199 -12.45 -25.72 -10.61
CA VAL A 199 -13.46 -26.42 -11.41
C VAL A 199 -12.73 -27.48 -12.22
N LEU A 200 -13.04 -28.74 -11.94
CA LEU A 200 -12.47 -29.91 -12.58
C LEU A 200 -13.30 -30.29 -13.80
N GLU A 201 -12.64 -30.69 -14.89
CA GLU A 201 -13.30 -31.24 -16.07
C GLU A 201 -12.75 -32.63 -16.38
N ASP A 202 -13.62 -33.65 -16.31
CA ASP A 202 -13.30 -35.01 -16.69
C ASP A 202 -14.15 -35.43 -17.91
N ARG A 203 -13.51 -36.07 -18.90
CA ARG A 203 -14.20 -36.49 -20.14
C ARG A 203 -15.31 -37.52 -19.91
N ARG A 204 -15.26 -38.29 -18.82
CA ARG A 204 -16.21 -39.34 -18.45
C ARG A 204 -17.20 -38.85 -17.40
N GLU A 205 -16.74 -38.09 -16.41
CA GLU A 205 -17.56 -37.69 -15.25
C GLU A 205 -18.18 -36.29 -15.39
N GLY A 206 -17.77 -35.52 -16.41
CA GLY A 206 -18.25 -34.17 -16.64
C GLY A 206 -17.53 -33.14 -15.77
N ARG A 207 -18.20 -32.01 -15.51
CA ARG A 207 -17.64 -30.89 -14.72
C ARG A 207 -18.00 -31.04 -13.25
N ALA A 208 -17.02 -30.84 -12.37
CA ALA A 208 -17.22 -30.81 -10.92
C ALA A 208 -16.50 -29.60 -10.29
N VAL A 209 -16.96 -29.16 -9.13
CA VAL A 209 -16.33 -28.08 -8.36
C VAL A 209 -15.69 -28.64 -7.11
N LEU A 210 -14.44 -28.24 -6.85
CA LEU A 210 -13.71 -28.54 -5.63
C LEU A 210 -13.90 -27.40 -4.63
N VAL A 211 -14.56 -27.69 -3.52
CA VAL A 211 -14.88 -26.72 -2.47
C VAL A 211 -14.09 -27.03 -1.21
N TYR A 212 -13.29 -26.07 -0.76
CA TYR A 212 -12.64 -26.13 0.56
C TYR A 212 -13.62 -25.64 1.62
N VAL A 213 -13.90 -26.48 2.61
CA VAL A 213 -14.81 -26.18 3.72
C VAL A 213 -13.94 -25.97 4.96
N PRO A 214 -13.66 -24.70 5.32
CA PRO A 214 -12.81 -24.40 6.47
C PRO A 214 -13.47 -24.91 7.75
N ARG A 215 -12.63 -25.34 8.69
CA ARG A 215 -13.05 -25.78 10.02
C ARG A 215 -14.04 -24.82 10.67
N GLU A 216 -15.20 -25.34 11.04
CA GLU A 216 -16.16 -24.65 11.91
C GLU A 216 -15.96 -25.08 13.38
N SER A 217 -16.40 -24.24 14.31
CA SER A 217 -16.33 -24.52 15.75
C SER A 217 -16.93 -25.89 16.08
N GLY A 218 -16.10 -26.82 16.56
CA GLY A 218 -16.52 -28.17 16.98
C GLY A 218 -16.13 -29.31 16.03
N ILE A 219 -15.64 -29.02 14.81
CA ILE A 219 -15.08 -30.04 13.90
C ILE A 219 -13.55 -29.94 13.98
N PRO A 220 -12.77 -31.04 14.05
CA PRO A 220 -11.32 -30.96 14.23
C PRO A 220 -10.50 -30.73 12.96
N TYR A 221 -11.08 -30.90 11.77
CA TYR A 221 -10.36 -30.90 10.51
C TYR A 221 -11.03 -29.98 9.47
N ASP A 222 -10.26 -29.57 8.47
CA ASP A 222 -10.78 -28.95 7.26
C ASP A 222 -11.27 -30.03 6.30
N ASP A 223 -12.38 -29.77 5.61
CA ASP A 223 -12.94 -30.69 4.63
C ASP A 223 -12.74 -30.18 3.20
N VAL A 224 -12.71 -31.12 2.26
CA VAL A 224 -12.74 -30.83 0.82
C VAL A 224 -13.89 -31.62 0.21
N VAL A 225 -14.79 -30.92 -0.48
CA VAL A 225 -16.01 -31.49 -1.07
C VAL A 225 -15.96 -31.31 -2.59
N ILE A 226 -16.19 -32.41 -3.32
CA ILE A 226 -16.35 -32.38 -4.78
C ILE A 226 -17.84 -32.44 -5.10
N VAL A 227 -18.33 -31.46 -5.86
CA VAL A 227 -19.75 -31.36 -6.24
C VAL A 227 -19.88 -31.36 -7.76
N PRO A 228 -20.61 -32.30 -8.38
CA PRO A 228 -20.86 -32.25 -9.83
C PRO A 228 -21.67 -31.01 -10.21
N VAL A 229 -21.24 -30.26 -11.23
CA VAL A 229 -21.88 -28.98 -11.62
C VAL A 229 -23.35 -29.17 -11.98
N GLY A 230 -23.71 -30.29 -12.63
CA GLY A 230 -25.10 -30.60 -12.99
C GLY A 230 -26.06 -30.76 -11.80
N THR A 231 -25.53 -30.97 -10.59
CA THR A 231 -26.31 -31.07 -9.36
C THR A 231 -26.55 -29.73 -8.67
N ILE A 232 -25.87 -28.67 -9.11
CA ILE A 232 -26.00 -27.32 -8.53
C ILE A 232 -27.23 -26.65 -9.13
N GLU A 233 -28.15 -26.27 -8.25
CA GLU A 233 -29.35 -25.50 -8.61
C GLU A 233 -29.08 -23.99 -8.55
N ALA A 234 -28.37 -23.54 -7.52
CA ALA A 234 -28.06 -22.13 -7.31
C ALA A 234 -26.74 -21.94 -6.54
N ILE A 235 -26.15 -20.74 -6.66
CA ILE A 235 -24.96 -20.33 -5.93
C ILE A 235 -25.28 -19.04 -5.19
N SER A 236 -25.09 -19.05 -3.88
CA SER A 236 -25.07 -17.84 -3.06
C SER A 236 -23.61 -17.45 -2.81
N VAL A 237 -23.21 -16.24 -3.17
CA VAL A 237 -21.89 -15.72 -2.86
C VAL A 237 -22.00 -14.79 -1.66
N HIS A 238 -21.29 -15.13 -0.60
CA HIS A 238 -21.24 -14.36 0.64
C HIS A 238 -20.17 -13.27 0.52
N ASP A 239 -20.36 -12.18 1.26
CA ASP A 239 -19.43 -11.05 1.29
C ASP A 239 -19.14 -10.45 -0.10
N ALA A 240 -20.18 -10.32 -0.94
CA ALA A 240 -20.08 -9.73 -2.28
C ALA A 240 -19.35 -8.36 -2.34
N PRO A 241 -19.44 -7.46 -1.34
CA PRO A 241 -18.64 -6.23 -1.34
C PRO A 241 -17.13 -6.46 -1.20
N ALA A 242 -16.70 -7.58 -0.63
CA ALA A 242 -15.30 -7.94 -0.48
C ALA A 242 -14.76 -8.73 -1.70
N PHE A 243 -15.57 -8.87 -2.75
CA PHE A 243 -15.26 -9.67 -3.92
C PHE A 243 -14.18 -9.01 -4.79
N GLY A 244 -13.05 -9.69 -5.00
CA GLY A 244 -11.89 -9.10 -5.68
C GLY A 244 -11.11 -8.11 -4.82
N SER A 245 -11.44 -7.99 -3.53
CA SER A 245 -10.65 -7.23 -2.56
C SER A 245 -9.40 -8.00 -2.13
N LEU A 246 -8.55 -7.34 -1.35
CA LEU A 246 -7.30 -7.93 -0.87
C LEU A 246 -7.53 -8.70 0.41
N ARG A 247 -6.69 -9.73 0.62
CA ARG A 247 -6.60 -10.38 1.93
C ARG A 247 -6.09 -9.39 2.97
N ARG A 248 -6.49 -9.61 4.22
CA ARG A 248 -6.04 -8.78 5.36
C ARG A 248 -4.54 -8.84 5.61
N ASP A 249 -3.89 -9.93 5.20
CA ASP A 249 -2.44 -10.13 5.29
C ASP A 249 -1.70 -9.73 3.99
N ALA A 250 -2.39 -9.07 3.04
CA ALA A 250 -1.72 -8.51 1.88
C ALA A 250 -0.69 -7.45 2.33
N PRO A 251 0.43 -7.28 1.59
CA PRO A 251 1.40 -6.24 1.88
C PRO A 251 0.73 -4.87 2.06
N PRO A 252 1.22 -4.01 2.96
CA PRO A 252 0.67 -2.67 3.15
C PRO A 252 0.78 -1.87 1.85
N THR A 253 -0.10 -0.86 1.68
CA THR A 253 0.00 0.08 0.57
C THR A 253 1.37 0.76 0.65
N PRO A 254 2.22 0.72 -0.39
CA PRO A 254 3.50 1.39 -0.35
C PRO A 254 3.31 2.91 -0.36
N SER A 255 4.20 3.65 0.30
CA SER A 255 4.26 5.10 0.15
C SER A 255 4.74 5.49 -1.26
N GLN A 256 4.47 6.73 -1.70
CA GLN A 256 5.01 7.22 -2.97
C GLN A 256 6.55 7.14 -3.00
N LEU A 257 7.21 7.40 -1.87
CA LEU A 257 8.66 7.29 -1.73
C LEU A 257 9.12 5.85 -1.88
N GLN A 258 8.47 4.90 -1.20
CA GLN A 258 8.77 3.48 -1.35
C GLN A 258 8.60 2.99 -2.79
N LEU A 259 7.53 3.42 -3.47
CA LEU A 259 7.30 3.09 -4.88
C LEU A 259 8.43 3.62 -5.77
N ARG A 260 8.77 4.91 -5.64
CA ARG A 260 9.86 5.51 -6.42
C ARG A 260 11.22 4.85 -6.12
N ARG A 261 11.49 4.44 -4.88
CA ARG A 261 12.69 3.66 -4.52
C ARG A 261 12.71 2.28 -5.20
N ARG A 262 11.58 1.59 -5.29
CA ARG A 262 11.46 0.31 -6.01
C ARG A 262 11.78 0.49 -7.50
N LEU A 263 11.26 1.54 -8.14
CA LEU A 263 11.55 1.84 -9.56
C LEU A 263 13.04 2.14 -9.78
N ALA A 264 13.65 2.96 -8.91
CA ALA A 264 15.08 3.26 -8.98
C ALA A 264 15.94 1.99 -8.81
N SER A 265 15.55 1.07 -7.91
CA SER A 265 16.24 -0.22 -7.76
C SER A 265 16.11 -1.08 -9.02
N LEU A 266 14.93 -1.12 -9.63
CA LEU A 266 14.69 -1.85 -10.87
C LEU A 266 15.53 -1.26 -12.02
N GLU A 267 15.57 0.07 -12.15
CA GLU A 267 16.41 0.76 -13.13
C GLU A 267 17.88 0.38 -12.98
N ALA A 268 18.42 0.44 -11.75
CA ALA A 268 19.80 0.11 -11.47
C ALA A 268 20.12 -1.36 -11.81
N GLN A 269 19.22 -2.28 -11.48
CA GLN A 269 19.35 -3.71 -11.81
C GLN A 269 19.36 -3.93 -13.33
N LEU A 270 18.40 -3.35 -14.07
CA LEU A 270 18.33 -3.49 -15.52
C LEU A 270 19.52 -2.86 -16.23
N ARG A 271 19.99 -1.68 -15.77
CA ARG A 271 21.20 -1.05 -16.31
C ARG A 271 22.43 -1.96 -16.14
N GLY A 272 22.54 -2.62 -14.99
CA GLY A 272 23.62 -3.59 -14.72
C GLY A 272 23.54 -4.82 -15.64
N LEU A 273 22.35 -5.38 -15.85
CA LEU A 273 22.16 -6.57 -16.67
C LEU A 273 22.27 -6.30 -18.17
N LEU A 274 21.77 -5.16 -18.65
CA LEU A 274 21.68 -4.84 -20.07
C LEU A 274 22.88 -4.07 -20.60
N GLU A 275 23.72 -3.52 -19.71
CA GLU A 275 24.88 -2.67 -20.06
C GLU A 275 24.48 -1.49 -20.95
N THR A 276 23.27 -0.96 -20.75
CA THR A 276 22.71 0.16 -21.53
C THR A 276 21.95 1.14 -20.62
N SER A 277 21.75 2.36 -21.10
CA SER A 277 20.96 3.38 -20.40
C SER A 277 19.46 3.10 -20.59
N ILE A 278 18.82 2.57 -19.56
CA ILE A 278 17.36 2.52 -19.43
C ILE A 278 16.93 3.44 -18.29
N SER A 279 15.79 4.11 -18.45
CA SER A 279 15.08 4.83 -17.38
C SER A 279 13.79 4.10 -17.00
N VAL A 280 13.52 3.95 -15.70
CA VAL A 280 12.28 3.36 -15.19
C VAL A 280 11.54 4.38 -14.34
N GLU A 281 10.36 4.80 -14.80
CA GLU A 281 9.62 5.90 -14.18
C GLU A 281 8.11 5.64 -14.14
N LEU A 282 7.39 6.46 -13.37
CA LEU A 282 5.93 6.54 -13.50
C LEU A 282 5.60 7.39 -14.73
N ALA A 283 4.53 7.04 -15.44
CA ALA A 283 4.07 7.87 -16.55
C ALA A 283 3.70 9.29 -16.06
N PRO A 284 4.01 10.35 -16.84
CA PRO A 284 3.91 11.74 -16.38
C PRO A 284 2.47 12.21 -16.11
N ASP A 285 1.48 11.53 -16.70
CA ASP A 285 0.04 11.77 -16.49
C ASP A 285 -0.52 11.08 -15.24
N VAL A 286 0.29 10.26 -14.56
CA VAL A 286 -0.14 9.52 -13.36
C VAL A 286 -0.02 10.41 -12.14
N ALA A 287 -1.11 11.11 -11.82
CA ALA A 287 -1.29 11.65 -10.50
C ALA A 287 -1.57 10.48 -9.54
N VAL A 288 -0.58 10.11 -8.73
CA VAL A 288 -0.75 9.07 -7.70
C VAL A 288 -1.58 9.65 -6.55
N THR A 289 -2.89 9.72 -6.75
CA THR A 289 -3.82 10.45 -5.88
C THR A 289 -4.51 9.58 -4.85
N SER A 290 -4.55 8.25 -5.08
CA SER A 290 -5.25 7.32 -4.19
C SER A 290 -4.35 6.19 -3.67
N SER A 291 -4.70 5.67 -2.49
CA SER A 291 -4.09 4.45 -1.94
C SER A 291 -4.29 3.23 -2.85
N GLN A 292 -5.37 3.21 -3.63
CA GLN A 292 -5.62 2.15 -4.61
C GLN A 292 -4.62 2.20 -5.76
N ASP A 293 -4.35 3.39 -6.32
CA ASP A 293 -3.36 3.57 -7.39
C ASP A 293 -1.95 3.20 -6.92
N LEU A 294 -1.56 3.66 -5.71
CA LEU A 294 -0.27 3.29 -5.10
C LEU A 294 -0.10 1.79 -4.98
N ARG A 295 -1.15 1.10 -4.56
CA ARG A 295 -1.10 -0.33 -4.37
C ARG A 295 -1.03 -1.08 -5.70
N ALA A 296 -1.79 -0.66 -6.70
CA ALA A 296 -1.72 -1.21 -8.05
C ALA A 296 -0.34 -1.02 -8.67
N LEU A 297 0.25 0.18 -8.53
CA LEU A 297 1.61 0.47 -9.00
C LEU A 297 2.69 -0.29 -8.23
N GLY A 298 2.54 -0.43 -6.91
CA GLY A 298 3.44 -1.22 -6.08
C GLY A 298 3.48 -2.68 -6.52
N PHE A 299 2.30 -3.28 -6.71
CA PHE A 299 2.20 -4.65 -7.21
C PHE A 299 2.78 -4.79 -8.62
N LEU A 300 2.47 -3.84 -9.51
CA LEU A 300 3.01 -3.83 -10.86
C LEU A 300 4.53 -3.68 -10.88
N ALA A 301 5.12 -2.83 -10.03
CA ALA A 301 6.56 -2.64 -9.93
C ALA A 301 7.26 -3.92 -9.48
N ASP A 302 6.70 -4.63 -8.50
CA ASP A 302 7.25 -5.90 -8.02
C ASP A 302 7.20 -6.96 -9.15
N ARG A 303 6.07 -7.06 -9.86
CA ARG A 303 5.93 -8.01 -10.99
C ARG A 303 6.78 -7.65 -12.19
N ALA A 304 6.88 -6.37 -12.53
CA ALA A 304 7.74 -5.88 -13.59
C ALA A 304 9.20 -6.20 -13.29
N SER A 305 9.62 -6.05 -12.03
CA SER A 305 10.97 -6.42 -11.60
C SER A 305 11.26 -7.90 -11.85
N GLU A 306 10.39 -8.80 -11.37
CA GLU A 306 10.54 -10.25 -11.57
C GLU A 306 10.61 -10.64 -13.05
N VAL A 307 9.71 -10.09 -13.88
CA VAL A 307 9.60 -10.43 -15.31
C VAL A 307 10.77 -9.87 -16.11
N LEU A 308 11.09 -8.58 -15.94
CA LEU A 308 12.15 -7.92 -16.71
C LEU A 308 13.53 -8.42 -16.31
N GLU A 309 13.75 -8.76 -15.03
CA GLU A 309 14.99 -9.38 -14.59
C GLU A 309 15.17 -10.77 -15.23
N ALA A 310 14.11 -11.58 -15.28
CA ALA A 310 14.14 -12.89 -15.93
C ALA A 310 14.43 -12.76 -17.44
N LEU A 311 13.76 -11.84 -18.13
CA LEU A 311 13.98 -11.56 -19.55
C LEU A 311 15.39 -11.03 -19.83
N ALA A 312 15.94 -10.17 -18.97
CA ALA A 312 17.28 -9.64 -19.12
C ALA A 312 18.39 -10.69 -18.90
N LYS A 313 18.09 -11.79 -18.21
CA LYS A 313 18.99 -12.95 -18.05
C LYS A 313 18.91 -13.92 -19.23
N ASP A 314 17.78 -13.98 -19.93
CA ASP A 314 17.62 -14.77 -21.15
C ASP A 314 18.34 -14.08 -22.33
N LYS A 315 18.96 -14.87 -23.22
CA LYS A 315 19.76 -14.31 -24.33
C LYS A 315 18.89 -13.54 -25.34
N ILE A 316 17.70 -14.06 -25.65
CA ILE A 316 16.79 -13.46 -26.63
C ILE A 316 16.11 -12.25 -25.99
N GLY A 317 15.59 -12.41 -24.77
CA GLY A 317 14.98 -11.31 -24.00
C GLY A 317 15.95 -10.16 -23.76
N ARG A 318 17.22 -10.45 -23.43
CA ARG A 318 18.28 -9.44 -23.26
C ARG A 318 18.51 -8.63 -24.53
N ALA A 319 18.56 -9.29 -25.69
CA ALA A 319 18.75 -8.60 -26.97
C ALA A 319 17.56 -7.67 -27.28
N ALA A 320 16.34 -8.18 -27.14
CA ALA A 320 15.11 -7.41 -27.38
C ALA A 320 15.03 -6.17 -26.47
N LEU A 321 15.30 -6.33 -25.18
CA LEU A 321 15.32 -5.22 -24.23
C LEU A 321 16.44 -4.21 -24.54
N ARG A 322 17.66 -4.69 -24.83
CA ARG A 322 18.82 -3.83 -25.08
C ARG A 322 18.69 -2.98 -26.35
N GLU A 323 18.12 -3.55 -27.41
CA GLU A 323 18.01 -2.89 -28.73
C GLU A 323 16.74 -2.06 -28.84
N GLY A 324 15.64 -2.51 -28.24
CA GLY A 324 14.32 -1.90 -28.38
C GLY A 324 14.00 -0.87 -27.29
N VAL A 325 14.35 -1.13 -26.04
CA VAL A 325 13.79 -0.41 -24.88
C VAL A 325 14.78 0.59 -24.30
N GLN A 326 14.42 1.88 -24.34
CA GLN A 326 15.15 2.97 -23.68
C GLN A 326 14.45 3.43 -22.40
N ARG A 327 13.12 3.27 -22.34
CA ARG A 327 12.30 3.75 -21.24
C ARG A 327 11.25 2.71 -20.86
N ILE A 328 11.01 2.55 -19.56
CA ILE A 328 9.93 1.73 -19.02
C ILE A 328 9.05 2.64 -18.17
N GLN A 329 7.76 2.69 -18.50
CA GLN A 329 6.80 3.52 -17.78
C GLN A 329 5.74 2.66 -17.11
N LEU A 330 5.49 2.92 -15.83
CA LEU A 330 4.42 2.27 -15.08
C LEU A 330 3.25 3.24 -14.90
N ARG A 331 2.04 2.72 -15.12
CA ARG A 331 0.80 3.50 -15.08
C ARG A 331 -0.36 2.68 -14.50
N VAL A 332 -1.35 3.38 -13.95
CA VAL A 332 -2.66 2.81 -13.62
C VAL A 332 -3.68 3.17 -14.70
N GLY A 333 -4.47 2.20 -15.12
CA GLY A 333 -5.55 2.34 -16.09
C GLY A 333 -6.82 1.61 -15.63
N GLU A 334 -7.79 1.51 -16.54
CA GLU A 334 -8.99 0.71 -16.32
C GLU A 334 -8.64 -0.79 -16.32
N ASP A 335 -7.88 -1.22 -17.33
CA ASP A 335 -7.45 -2.59 -17.52
C ASP A 335 -5.93 -2.70 -17.55
N SER A 336 -5.42 -3.88 -17.18
CA SER A 336 -4.00 -4.18 -17.35
C SER A 336 -3.64 -4.37 -18.83
N LYS A 337 -2.58 -3.70 -19.26
CA LYS A 337 -2.12 -3.72 -20.65
C LYS A 337 -0.62 -3.50 -20.72
N VAL A 338 0.03 -4.13 -21.69
CA VAL A 338 1.42 -3.82 -22.07
C VAL A 338 1.40 -3.25 -23.49
N SER A 339 2.17 -2.20 -23.71
CA SER A 339 2.38 -1.66 -25.05
C SER A 339 3.82 -1.21 -25.24
N PHE A 340 4.31 -1.26 -26.47
CA PHE A 340 5.65 -0.82 -26.82
C PHE A 340 5.59 0.11 -28.02
N ALA A 341 6.06 1.34 -27.85
CA ALA A 341 6.12 2.35 -28.90
C ALA A 341 7.23 3.36 -28.59
N ASN A 342 7.89 3.88 -29.63
CA ASN A 342 8.93 4.92 -29.49
C ASN A 342 10.00 4.57 -28.43
N HIS A 343 10.49 3.33 -28.44
CA HIS A 343 11.46 2.81 -27.46
C HIS A 343 10.98 2.85 -26.00
N THR A 344 9.68 3.01 -25.78
CA THR A 344 9.06 3.06 -24.46
C THR A 344 8.18 1.82 -24.29
N LEU A 345 8.49 1.02 -23.27
CA LEU A 345 7.66 -0.08 -22.80
C LEU A 345 6.72 0.44 -21.71
N GLU A 346 5.44 0.53 -22.02
CA GLU A 346 4.42 0.98 -21.08
C GLU A 346 3.74 -0.23 -20.44
N LEU A 347 3.77 -0.27 -19.11
CA LEU A 347 3.12 -1.28 -18.28
C LEU A 347 1.96 -0.61 -17.53
N ILE A 348 0.75 -1.03 -17.87
CA ILE A 348 -0.49 -0.51 -17.27
C ILE A 348 -1.07 -1.59 -16.37
N SER A 349 -1.42 -1.23 -15.14
CA SER A 349 -2.18 -2.07 -14.22
C SER A 349 -3.57 -1.52 -13.99
N GLY A 350 -4.57 -2.39 -13.87
CA GLY A 350 -5.91 -2.01 -13.42
C GLY A 350 -5.93 -1.58 -11.94
N ARG A 351 -6.89 -0.73 -11.57
CA ARG A 351 -7.05 -0.28 -10.17
C ARG A 351 -7.46 -1.40 -9.21
N ARG A 352 -8.27 -2.35 -9.67
CA ARG A 352 -8.78 -3.41 -8.81
C ARG A 352 -7.79 -4.57 -8.78
N PRO A 353 -7.59 -5.21 -7.62
CA PRO A 353 -6.70 -6.37 -7.50
C PRO A 353 -6.96 -7.49 -8.50
N VAL A 354 -8.22 -7.71 -8.85
CA VAL A 354 -8.61 -8.71 -9.85
C VAL A 354 -8.11 -8.39 -11.26
N ASP A 355 -7.85 -7.12 -11.56
CA ASP A 355 -7.38 -6.70 -12.88
C ASP A 355 -5.85 -6.74 -12.98
N TRP A 356 -5.11 -6.87 -11.86
CA TRP A 356 -3.64 -6.89 -11.84
C TRP A 356 -3.04 -8.10 -12.54
N SER A 357 -2.13 -7.93 -13.48
CA SER A 357 -1.49 -9.05 -14.19
C SER A 357 -0.76 -10.02 -13.25
N THR A 358 -0.98 -11.32 -13.45
CA THR A 358 -0.10 -12.36 -12.89
C THR A 358 1.29 -12.27 -13.53
N ARG A 359 2.29 -12.92 -12.92
CA ARG A 359 3.64 -12.98 -13.52
C ARG A 359 3.63 -13.53 -14.94
N ALA A 360 2.92 -14.64 -15.18
CA ALA A 360 2.85 -15.29 -16.49
C ALA A 360 2.12 -14.42 -17.53
N GLU A 361 1.02 -13.78 -17.14
CA GLU A 361 0.29 -12.85 -18.02
C GLU A 361 1.18 -11.66 -18.42
N LEU A 362 1.91 -11.07 -17.45
CA LEU A 362 2.80 -9.95 -17.70
C LEU A 362 3.99 -10.36 -18.59
N GLU A 363 4.61 -11.50 -18.31
CA GLU A 363 5.70 -12.04 -19.11
C GLU A 363 5.29 -12.27 -20.57
N GLN A 364 4.16 -12.94 -20.80
CA GLN A 364 3.63 -13.17 -22.13
C GLN A 364 3.30 -11.85 -22.83
N ALA A 365 2.70 -10.89 -22.13
CA ALA A 365 2.35 -9.59 -22.70
C ALA A 365 3.58 -8.76 -23.08
N VAL A 366 4.64 -8.77 -22.26
CA VAL A 366 5.91 -8.12 -22.57
C VAL A 366 6.59 -8.79 -23.77
N GLN A 367 6.68 -10.12 -23.78
CA GLN A 367 7.26 -10.86 -24.91
C GLN A 367 6.50 -10.67 -26.22
N SER A 368 5.18 -10.42 -26.16
CA SER A 368 4.37 -10.18 -27.35
C SER A 368 4.47 -8.73 -27.85
N ALA A 369 4.89 -7.80 -26.99
CA ALA A 369 4.99 -6.38 -27.32
C ALA A 369 6.38 -5.98 -27.87
N LEU A 370 7.43 -6.68 -27.44
CA LEU A 370 8.80 -6.56 -27.94
C LEU A 370 9.00 -7.39 -29.21
#